data_AF-A0A0C1YH03-F1
#
_entry.id   AF-A0A0C1YH03-F1
#
_cell.length_a   1.000
_cell.length_b   1.000
_cell.length_c   1.000
_cell.angle_alpha   90.00
_cell.angle_beta   90.00
_cell.angle_gamma   90.00
#
_symmetry.space_group_name_H-M   'P 1'
#
loop_
_entity.id
_entity.type
_entity.pdbx_description
1 polymer ?
#
loop_
_entity_poly.entity_id
_entity_poly.type
_entity_poly.pdbx_seq_one_letter_code
_entity_poly.pdbx_strand_id
1 'polypeptide(L)'
;MQKNKRPNRSAPAPSPEQQDDALTQELVDLGIELARYDDAALSDPLKRKMGDLRRLVRKCLQQRKDDVLDEALERVHDEDRDAYLFLKNNVEEAAEVAVFRREHGPDLEVNAFVIPLFAHSEGGLQRDQCFQDEEAFAQLRDSLFDARLESPDAKIVLVAHAYHLDELEHIGYGQLSGMVREAYEAMTRKKAADAPDIARSISGWPESRFAPHDTAVELRFLLGFALKALDDPFYRVPDNEAAADRYFDARAARFRQWAQQHASLVKRCLVTDGRDIQIDFLYQDLFYGGKETGMAEYFMLQMMADLHHALEENGLAPERAHAVIGPAEADGDAVLRVNLYAQGNDEPLVSVDKPVGLGSDLRIEADDAADALATVGVKSVALAMKFDADGRPVNARPYKKSA
;
A
#
# COMPACT_ATOMS: atom_id res chain seq x y z
N MET A 1 50.95 -52.27 16.23
CA MET A 1 50.50 -50.89 15.92
C MET A 1 49.03 -50.95 15.52
N GLN A 2 48.11 -50.43 16.34
CA GLN A 2 46.75 -50.10 15.91
C GLN A 2 46.47 -48.66 16.35
N LYS A 3 46.34 -47.76 15.37
CA LYS A 3 45.96 -46.36 15.58
C LYS A 3 44.43 -46.27 15.53
N ASN A 4 43.77 -46.14 16.68
CA ASN A 4 42.39 -45.68 16.72
C ASN A 4 42.34 -44.16 16.55
N LYS A 5 41.88 -43.70 15.39
CA LYS A 5 41.48 -42.31 15.16
C LYS A 5 40.25 -42.02 16.00
N ARG A 6 40.35 -41.07 16.93
CA ARG A 6 39.18 -40.48 17.59
C ARG A 6 38.43 -39.59 16.59
N PRO A 7 37.09 -39.55 16.59
CA PRO A 7 36.33 -38.69 15.68
C PRO A 7 36.58 -37.22 16.04
N ASN A 8 36.84 -36.39 15.04
CA ASN A 8 36.86 -34.94 15.18
C ASN A 8 35.47 -34.49 15.67
N ARG A 9 35.41 -33.78 16.80
CA ARG A 9 34.20 -33.04 17.19
C ARG A 9 33.97 -31.96 16.13
N SER A 10 32.89 -32.07 15.36
CA SER A 10 32.45 -31.00 14.46
C SER A 10 32.12 -29.76 15.28
N ALA A 11 32.31 -28.58 14.68
CA ALA A 11 31.85 -27.32 15.26
C ALA A 11 30.35 -27.40 15.63
N PRO A 12 29.91 -26.72 16.71
CA PRO A 12 28.50 -26.65 17.06
C PRO A 12 27.70 -26.03 15.90
N ALA A 13 26.49 -26.55 15.67
CA ALA A 13 25.58 -25.99 14.68
C ALA A 13 25.21 -24.53 15.05
N PRO A 14 25.01 -23.65 14.06
CA PRO A 14 24.65 -22.25 14.31
C PRO A 14 23.29 -22.15 15.01
N SER A 15 23.16 -21.19 15.93
CA SER A 15 21.89 -20.88 16.60
C SER A 15 20.84 -20.36 15.60
N PRO A 16 19.54 -20.37 15.95
CA PRO A 16 18.50 -19.76 15.11
C PRO A 16 18.78 -18.29 14.78
N GLU A 17 19.16 -17.48 15.77
CA GLU A 17 19.55 -16.08 15.58
C GLU A 17 20.70 -15.93 14.57
N GLN A 18 21.75 -16.77 14.68
CA GLN A 18 22.86 -16.75 13.72
C GLN A 18 22.44 -17.15 12.30
N GLN A 19 21.41 -17.98 12.16
CA GLN A 19 20.86 -18.35 10.86
C GLN A 19 19.98 -17.23 10.29
N ASP A 20 19.27 -16.51 11.14
CA ASP A 20 18.44 -15.37 10.78
C ASP A 20 19.33 -14.19 10.35
N ASP A 21 20.34 -13.82 11.14
CA ASP A 21 21.34 -12.80 10.79
C ASP A 21 22.02 -13.10 9.44
N ALA A 22 22.40 -14.36 9.22
CA ALA A 22 23.03 -14.77 7.97
C ALA A 22 22.08 -14.68 6.77
N LEU A 23 20.79 -14.96 6.99
CA LEU A 23 19.75 -14.85 5.98
C LEU A 23 19.43 -13.37 5.68
N THR A 24 19.34 -12.53 6.70
CA THR A 24 19.21 -11.07 6.57
C THR A 24 20.35 -10.53 5.71
N GLN A 25 21.60 -10.88 6.04
CA GLN A 25 22.76 -10.40 5.26
C GLN A 25 22.75 -10.89 3.81
N GLU A 26 22.34 -12.14 3.55
CA GLU A 26 22.26 -12.68 2.19
C GLU A 26 21.20 -11.93 1.35
N LEU A 27 20.07 -11.54 1.95
CA LEU A 27 19.05 -10.72 1.30
C LEU A 27 19.57 -9.31 0.98
N VAL A 28 20.25 -8.67 1.95
CA VAL A 28 20.88 -7.34 1.79
C VAL A 28 21.88 -7.36 0.64
N ASP A 29 22.83 -8.31 0.65
CA ASP A 29 23.88 -8.43 -0.36
C ASP A 29 23.29 -8.62 -1.77
N LEU A 30 22.27 -9.47 -1.91
CA LEU A 30 21.59 -9.71 -3.18
C LEU A 30 20.79 -8.48 -3.64
N GLY A 31 20.10 -7.79 -2.73
CA GLY A 31 19.34 -6.58 -3.02
C GLY A 31 20.25 -5.47 -3.59
N ILE A 32 21.34 -5.16 -2.89
CA ILE A 32 22.30 -4.13 -3.30
C ILE A 32 23.00 -4.49 -4.62
N GLU A 33 23.37 -5.76 -4.81
CA GLU A 33 24.02 -6.16 -6.04
C GLU A 33 23.07 -6.06 -7.24
N LEU A 34 21.84 -6.58 -7.11
CA LEU A 34 20.90 -6.70 -8.22
C LEU A 34 20.28 -5.36 -8.61
N ALA A 35 20.07 -4.43 -7.66
CA ALA A 35 19.47 -3.12 -7.92
C ALA A 35 20.26 -2.25 -8.92
N ARG A 36 21.53 -2.57 -9.16
CA ARG A 36 22.40 -1.86 -10.12
C ARG A 36 22.13 -2.21 -11.58
N TYR A 37 21.26 -3.20 -11.84
CA TYR A 37 21.06 -3.75 -13.17
C TYR A 37 19.61 -3.65 -13.61
N ASP A 38 19.42 -3.37 -14.89
CA ASP A 38 18.11 -3.46 -15.54
C ASP A 38 17.73 -4.94 -15.75
N ASP A 39 16.55 -5.32 -15.29
CA ASP A 39 15.95 -6.65 -15.42
C ASP A 39 15.94 -7.15 -16.89
N ALA A 40 15.73 -6.24 -17.84
CA ALA A 40 15.67 -6.58 -19.27
C ALA A 40 17.03 -7.02 -19.84
N ALA A 41 18.14 -6.72 -19.16
CA ALA A 41 19.50 -6.94 -19.63
C ALA A 41 20.35 -7.84 -18.72
N LEU A 42 19.73 -8.60 -17.81
CA LEU A 42 20.47 -9.46 -16.89
C LEU A 42 21.27 -10.57 -17.61
N SER A 43 22.56 -10.65 -17.30
CA SER A 43 23.41 -11.76 -17.69
C SER A 43 22.98 -13.07 -17.00
N ASP A 44 23.35 -14.23 -17.56
CA ASP A 44 22.98 -15.54 -16.97
C ASP A 44 23.38 -15.71 -15.48
N PRO A 45 24.56 -15.23 -15.03
CA PRO A 45 24.89 -15.22 -13.60
C PRO A 45 23.93 -14.37 -12.75
N LEU A 46 23.55 -13.18 -13.23
CA LEU A 46 22.62 -12.30 -12.51
C LEU A 46 21.20 -12.87 -12.47
N LYS A 47 20.75 -13.54 -13.54
CA LYS A 47 19.47 -14.26 -13.55
C LYS A 47 19.42 -15.37 -12.48
N ARG A 48 20.54 -16.05 -12.23
CA ARG A 48 20.62 -17.05 -11.14
C ARG A 48 20.50 -16.38 -9.78
N LYS A 49 21.21 -15.28 -9.56
CA LYS A 49 21.13 -14.49 -8.31
C LYS A 49 19.72 -13.94 -8.07
N MET A 50 19.05 -13.43 -9.10
CA MET A 50 17.64 -13.04 -9.02
C MET A 50 16.75 -14.23 -8.63
N GLY A 51 16.98 -15.40 -9.24
CA GLY A 51 16.29 -16.63 -8.85
C GLY A 51 16.54 -17.05 -7.40
N ASP A 52 17.75 -16.83 -6.90
CA ASP A 52 18.14 -17.07 -5.51
C ASP A 52 17.44 -16.10 -4.55
N LEU A 53 17.45 -14.79 -4.84
CA LEU A 53 16.72 -13.77 -4.08
C LEU A 53 15.24 -14.14 -3.95
N ARG A 54 14.56 -14.36 -5.08
CA ARG A 54 13.13 -14.75 -5.11
C ARG A 54 12.86 -16.06 -4.38
N ARG A 55 13.83 -16.97 -4.31
CA ARG A 55 13.71 -18.21 -3.54
C ARG A 55 13.85 -17.96 -2.04
N LEU A 56 14.79 -17.10 -1.62
CA LEU A 56 14.99 -16.73 -0.21
C LEU A 56 13.79 -15.96 0.33
N VAL A 57 13.31 -14.95 -0.39
CA VAL A 57 12.11 -14.18 -0.03
C VAL A 57 10.92 -15.13 0.19
N ARG A 58 10.59 -15.98 -0.78
CA ARG A 58 9.49 -16.97 -0.62
C ARG A 58 9.68 -17.93 0.55
N LYS A 59 10.93 -18.27 0.87
CA LYS A 59 11.25 -19.10 2.04
C LYS A 59 10.95 -18.34 3.33
N CYS A 60 11.32 -17.06 3.44
CA CYS A 60 10.99 -16.21 4.59
C CYS A 60 9.48 -16.09 4.77
N LEU A 61 8.75 -15.78 3.70
CA LEU A 61 7.28 -15.68 3.71
C LEU A 61 6.62 -16.97 4.18
N GLN A 62 7.05 -18.12 3.64
CA GLN A 62 6.52 -19.43 4.03
C GLN A 62 6.82 -19.76 5.51
N GLN A 63 7.93 -19.27 6.04
CA GLN A 63 8.37 -19.48 7.42
C GLN A 63 7.88 -18.38 8.38
N ARG A 64 7.15 -17.37 7.89
CA ARG A 64 6.74 -16.17 8.63
C ARG A 64 7.91 -15.47 9.34
N LYS A 65 9.02 -15.34 8.63
CA LYS A 65 10.17 -14.58 9.09
C LYS A 65 10.06 -13.12 8.64
N ASP A 66 8.99 -12.46 9.08
CA ASP A 66 8.72 -11.07 8.73
C ASP A 66 9.82 -10.16 9.33
N ASP A 67 10.25 -10.41 10.58
CA ASP A 67 11.39 -9.72 11.21
C ASP A 67 12.69 -9.74 10.37
N VAL A 68 12.98 -10.85 9.69
CA VAL A 68 14.17 -10.97 8.81
C VAL A 68 14.00 -10.14 7.53
N LEU A 69 12.79 -10.06 6.99
CA LEU A 69 12.49 -9.24 5.82
C LEU A 69 12.55 -7.76 6.18
N ASP A 70 11.95 -7.37 7.30
CA ASP A 70 11.93 -6.00 7.80
C ASP A 70 13.35 -5.52 8.11
N GLU A 71 14.16 -6.33 8.81
CA GLU A 71 15.55 -5.99 9.11
C GLU A 71 16.40 -5.89 7.84
N ALA A 72 16.17 -6.75 6.84
CA ALA A 72 16.88 -6.66 5.57
C ALA A 72 16.52 -5.38 4.82
N LEU A 73 15.25 -4.98 4.83
CA LEU A 73 14.78 -3.73 4.24
C LEU A 73 15.36 -2.51 4.95
N GLU A 74 15.36 -2.49 6.29
CA GLU A 74 15.96 -1.42 7.10
C GLU A 74 17.45 -1.26 6.80
N ARG A 75 18.23 -2.35 6.81
CA ARG A 75 19.66 -2.32 6.50
C ARG A 75 19.95 -1.82 5.09
N VAL A 76 19.15 -2.23 4.10
CA VAL A 76 19.34 -1.75 2.72
C VAL A 76 18.96 -0.27 2.60
N HIS A 77 17.89 0.17 3.28
CA HIS A 77 17.46 1.57 3.29
C HIS A 77 18.57 2.51 3.78
N ASP A 78 19.28 2.13 4.84
CA ASP A 78 20.39 2.91 5.39
C ASP A 78 21.60 3.02 4.43
N GLU A 79 21.74 2.06 3.51
CA GLU A 79 22.86 1.99 2.57
C GLU A 79 22.55 2.62 1.20
N ASP A 80 21.41 2.30 0.59
CA ASP A 80 21.07 2.68 -0.79
C ASP A 80 19.53 2.64 -1.02
N ARG A 81 18.94 3.81 -1.32
CA ARG A 81 17.50 3.98 -1.58
C ARG A 81 17.00 3.14 -2.76
N ASP A 82 17.77 3.05 -3.84
CA ASP A 82 17.34 2.32 -5.04
C ASP A 82 17.36 0.81 -4.77
N ALA A 83 18.35 0.34 -4.00
CA ALA A 83 18.40 -1.03 -3.53
C ALA A 83 17.25 -1.37 -2.59
N TYR A 84 16.85 -0.43 -1.73
CA TYR A 84 15.71 -0.60 -0.84
C TYR A 84 14.42 -0.77 -1.64
N LEU A 85 14.15 0.14 -2.58
CA LEU A 85 12.96 0.04 -3.43
C LEU A 85 12.95 -1.27 -4.23
N PHE A 86 14.11 -1.68 -4.76
CA PHE A 86 14.25 -2.94 -5.47
C PHE A 86 13.92 -4.15 -4.59
N LEU A 87 14.47 -4.23 -3.37
CA LEU A 87 14.22 -5.33 -2.46
C LEU A 87 12.77 -5.32 -1.96
N LYS A 88 12.25 -4.16 -1.57
CA LYS A 88 10.85 -3.94 -1.16
C LYS A 88 9.89 -4.48 -2.22
N ASN A 89 10.05 -4.08 -3.47
CA ASN A 89 9.19 -4.53 -4.57
C ASN A 89 9.22 -6.05 -4.74
N ASN A 90 10.39 -6.69 -4.62
CA ASN A 90 10.49 -8.16 -4.72
C ASN A 90 9.83 -8.87 -3.52
N VAL A 91 9.90 -8.30 -2.32
CA VAL A 91 9.24 -8.83 -1.12
C VAL A 91 7.72 -8.69 -1.24
N GLU A 92 7.24 -7.50 -1.59
CA GLU A 92 5.83 -7.18 -1.78
C GLU A 92 5.18 -8.03 -2.87
N GLU A 93 5.80 -8.10 -4.07
CA GLU A 93 5.32 -8.93 -5.18
C GLU A 93 5.20 -10.41 -4.76
N ALA A 94 6.21 -10.94 -4.06
CA ALA A 94 6.19 -12.33 -3.61
C ALA A 94 5.18 -12.61 -2.48
N ALA A 95 4.81 -11.58 -1.70
CA ALA A 95 3.83 -11.67 -0.64
C ALA A 95 2.40 -11.61 -1.19
N GLU A 96 2.13 -10.75 -2.17
CA GLU A 96 0.80 -10.55 -2.71
C GLU A 96 0.48 -11.41 -3.94
N VAL A 97 1.49 -11.98 -4.63
CA VAL A 97 1.33 -12.85 -5.80
C VAL A 97 1.94 -14.25 -5.59
N ALA A 98 1.17 -15.29 -5.90
CA ALA A 98 1.63 -16.67 -5.87
C ALA A 98 1.28 -17.43 -7.16
N VAL A 99 2.27 -18.12 -7.73
CA VAL A 99 2.11 -18.98 -8.91
C VAL A 99 2.10 -20.45 -8.51
N PHE A 100 1.06 -21.17 -8.92
CA PHE A 100 0.83 -22.59 -8.69
C PHE A 100 0.97 -23.36 -9.99
N ARG A 101 2.05 -24.14 -10.09
CA ARG A 101 2.28 -25.01 -11.25
C ARG A 101 1.43 -26.25 -11.17
N ARG A 102 0.82 -26.65 -12.29
CA ARG A 102 -0.04 -27.84 -12.36
C ARG A 102 0.56 -28.87 -13.30
N GLU A 103 0.49 -30.14 -12.91
CA GLU A 103 0.88 -31.25 -13.80
C GLU A 103 -0.03 -31.33 -15.03
N HIS A 104 -1.31 -30.93 -14.86
CA HIS A 104 -2.33 -30.91 -15.90
C HIS A 104 -3.11 -29.59 -15.85
N GLY A 105 -3.14 -28.89 -16.99
CA GLY A 105 -3.78 -27.58 -17.15
C GLY A 105 -2.78 -26.41 -17.14
N PRO A 106 -3.26 -25.17 -17.31
CA PRO A 106 -2.41 -23.99 -17.24
C PRO A 106 -1.87 -23.78 -15.83
N ASP A 107 -0.68 -23.18 -15.76
CA ASP A 107 -0.17 -22.61 -14.52
C ASP A 107 -1.12 -21.49 -14.06
N LEU A 108 -1.35 -21.44 -12.76
CA LEU A 108 -2.31 -20.53 -12.15
C LEU A 108 -1.59 -19.47 -11.33
N GLU A 109 -2.06 -18.24 -11.39
CA GLU A 109 -1.62 -17.15 -10.54
C GLU A 109 -2.77 -16.72 -9.62
N VAL A 110 -2.47 -16.54 -8.33
CA VAL A 110 -3.34 -15.82 -7.40
C VAL A 110 -2.65 -14.56 -6.96
N ASN A 111 -3.36 -13.44 -6.99
CA ASN A 111 -2.91 -12.18 -6.43
C ASN A 111 -3.93 -11.64 -5.42
N ALA A 112 -3.45 -10.90 -4.43
CA ALA A 112 -4.27 -10.05 -3.56
C ALA A 112 -4.36 -8.64 -4.14
N PHE A 113 -5.54 -8.05 -4.09
CA PHE A 113 -5.80 -6.68 -4.55
C PHE A 113 -6.67 -5.94 -3.55
N VAL A 114 -6.58 -4.61 -3.53
CA VAL A 114 -7.48 -3.77 -2.75
C VAL A 114 -8.17 -2.73 -3.62
N ILE A 115 -9.38 -2.35 -3.23
CA ILE A 115 -10.10 -1.19 -3.75
C ILE A 115 -10.27 -0.21 -2.58
N PRO A 116 -9.41 0.82 -2.49
CA PRO A 116 -9.57 1.84 -1.46
C PRO A 116 -10.77 2.74 -1.80
N LEU A 117 -11.46 3.22 -0.78
CA LEU A 117 -12.58 4.14 -0.92
C LEU A 117 -12.69 5.06 0.30
N PHE A 118 -13.15 6.29 0.06
CA PHE A 118 -13.63 7.17 1.11
C PHE A 118 -15.13 6.99 1.27
N ALA A 119 -15.55 6.72 2.50
CA ALA A 119 -16.94 6.74 2.89
C ALA A 119 -17.24 8.04 3.64
N HIS A 120 -18.10 8.86 3.04
CA HIS A 120 -18.62 10.07 3.65
C HIS A 120 -19.96 9.74 4.29
N SER A 121 -20.10 9.94 5.60
CA SER A 121 -21.33 9.59 6.33
C SER A 121 -21.59 10.51 7.52
N GLU A 122 -22.84 10.60 7.95
CA GLU A 122 -23.18 11.21 9.24
C GLU A 122 -22.93 10.20 10.36
N GLY A 123 -22.13 10.60 11.36
CA GLY A 123 -21.83 9.80 12.56
C GLY A 123 -20.86 8.64 12.36
N GLY A 124 -20.28 8.48 11.18
CA GLY A 124 -19.30 7.43 10.86
C GLY A 124 -19.89 6.04 10.64
N LEU A 125 -19.15 5.18 9.94
CA LEU A 125 -19.53 3.82 9.65
C LEU A 125 -19.61 2.96 10.94
N GLN A 126 -20.51 1.98 10.91
CA GLN A 126 -20.67 1.02 12.01
C GLN A 126 -20.31 -0.37 11.50
N ARG A 127 -19.28 -0.99 12.11
CA ARG A 127 -18.75 -2.28 11.66
C ARG A 127 -19.83 -3.35 11.56
N ASP A 128 -20.72 -3.42 12.54
CA ASP A 128 -21.75 -4.46 12.63
C ASP A 128 -22.87 -4.29 11.57
N GLN A 129 -22.91 -3.15 10.88
CA GLN A 129 -23.80 -2.93 9.72
C GLN A 129 -23.16 -3.38 8.40
N CYS A 130 -21.83 -3.49 8.34
CA CYS A 130 -21.15 -3.80 7.10
C CYS A 130 -21.39 -5.26 6.66
N PHE A 131 -21.56 -5.41 5.35
CA PHE A 131 -21.75 -6.65 4.58
C PHE A 131 -22.88 -7.56 5.07
N GLN A 132 -23.93 -6.99 5.67
CA GLN A 132 -25.13 -7.74 6.08
C GLN A 132 -26.09 -8.04 4.91
N ASP A 133 -26.03 -7.26 3.82
CA ASP A 133 -26.81 -7.50 2.60
C ASP A 133 -26.05 -8.48 1.67
N GLU A 134 -26.29 -9.79 1.87
CA GLU A 134 -25.64 -10.86 1.10
C GLU A 134 -25.89 -10.75 -0.41
N GLU A 135 -27.08 -10.27 -0.81
CA GLU A 135 -27.43 -10.09 -2.22
C GLU A 135 -26.62 -8.95 -2.83
N ALA A 136 -26.53 -7.80 -2.15
CA ALA A 136 -25.70 -6.68 -2.58
C ALA A 136 -24.23 -7.09 -2.70
N PHE A 137 -23.72 -7.86 -1.72
CA PHE A 137 -22.35 -8.33 -1.73
C PHE A 137 -22.06 -9.29 -2.90
N ALA A 138 -22.98 -10.22 -3.18
CA ALA A 138 -22.85 -11.11 -4.34
C ALA A 138 -22.86 -10.32 -5.67
N GLN A 139 -23.77 -9.35 -5.81
CA GLN A 139 -23.81 -8.46 -6.98
C GLN A 139 -22.54 -7.63 -7.11
N LEU A 140 -21.95 -7.17 -5.99
CA LEU A 140 -20.72 -6.39 -5.99
C LEU A 140 -19.56 -7.21 -6.54
N ARG A 141 -19.40 -8.45 -6.07
CA ARG A 141 -18.41 -9.38 -6.61
C ARG A 141 -18.61 -9.59 -8.11
N ASP A 142 -19.84 -9.87 -8.54
CA ASP A 142 -20.13 -10.20 -9.94
C ASP A 142 -19.92 -8.99 -10.87
N SER A 143 -20.15 -7.78 -10.37
CA SER A 143 -19.94 -6.54 -11.13
C SER A 143 -18.50 -6.32 -11.59
N LEU A 144 -17.51 -6.89 -10.90
CA LEU A 144 -16.09 -6.82 -11.31
C LEU A 144 -15.85 -7.53 -12.65
N PHE A 145 -16.58 -8.62 -12.91
CA PHE A 145 -16.54 -9.33 -14.18
C PHE A 145 -17.32 -8.60 -15.28
N ASP A 146 -18.51 -8.10 -14.96
CA ASP A 146 -19.36 -7.37 -15.90
C ASP A 146 -18.66 -6.12 -16.44
N ALA A 147 -17.95 -5.40 -15.56
CA ALA A 147 -17.15 -4.23 -15.93
C ALA A 147 -15.79 -4.56 -16.56
N ARG A 148 -15.44 -5.85 -16.69
CA ARG A 148 -14.15 -6.31 -17.24
C ARG A 148 -12.96 -5.68 -16.50
N LEU A 149 -13.06 -5.62 -15.18
CA LEU A 149 -11.92 -5.31 -14.31
C LEU A 149 -11.02 -6.53 -14.17
N GLU A 150 -11.63 -7.72 -14.17
CA GLU A 150 -10.95 -9.00 -14.26
C GLU A 150 -11.38 -9.78 -15.52
N SER A 151 -10.58 -10.78 -15.87
CA SER A 151 -10.86 -11.67 -17.00
C SER A 151 -12.15 -12.48 -16.75
N PRO A 152 -12.99 -12.72 -17.78
CA PRO A 152 -14.16 -13.58 -17.66
C PRO A 152 -13.86 -15.02 -17.22
N ASP A 153 -12.63 -15.49 -17.46
CA ASP A 153 -12.18 -16.84 -17.10
C ASP A 153 -11.48 -16.88 -15.73
N ALA A 154 -11.30 -15.73 -15.07
CA ALA A 154 -10.75 -15.65 -13.73
C ALA A 154 -11.79 -16.03 -12.67
N LYS A 155 -11.32 -16.24 -11.44
CA LYS A 155 -12.15 -16.34 -10.25
C LYS A 155 -11.77 -15.24 -9.28
N ILE A 156 -12.77 -14.67 -8.61
CA ILE A 156 -12.58 -13.63 -7.61
C ILE A 156 -13.22 -14.08 -6.30
N VAL A 157 -12.51 -13.85 -5.21
CA VAL A 157 -13.07 -13.85 -3.86
C VAL A 157 -12.91 -12.45 -3.29
N LEU A 158 -13.98 -11.89 -2.74
CA LEU A 158 -13.92 -10.68 -1.91
C LEU A 158 -14.09 -11.09 -0.46
N VAL A 159 -13.37 -10.42 0.45
CA VAL A 159 -13.62 -10.54 1.88
C VAL A 159 -14.84 -9.68 2.22
N ALA A 160 -15.82 -10.24 2.92
CA ALA A 160 -17.02 -9.52 3.37
C ALA A 160 -16.72 -8.61 4.58
N HIS A 161 -15.77 -7.70 4.41
CA HIS A 161 -15.30 -6.77 5.44
C HIS A 161 -14.77 -5.50 4.78
N ALA A 162 -15.05 -4.35 5.38
CA ALA A 162 -14.47 -3.07 4.98
C ALA A 162 -13.29 -2.82 5.91
N TYR A 163 -12.09 -3.07 5.41
CA TYR A 163 -10.89 -2.97 6.23
C TYR A 163 -10.63 -1.51 6.63
N HIS A 164 -10.32 -1.29 7.90
CA HIS A 164 -9.71 -0.04 8.38
C HIS A 164 -8.22 0.01 7.97
N LEU A 165 -7.64 1.21 7.92
CA LEU A 165 -6.21 1.39 7.66
C LEU A 165 -5.35 0.59 8.65
N ASP A 166 -5.58 0.76 9.96
CA ASP A 166 -4.90 0.00 11.00
C ASP A 166 -4.94 -1.52 10.73
N GLU A 167 -6.09 -2.08 10.34
CA GLU A 167 -6.18 -3.52 10.06
C GLU A 167 -5.25 -3.93 8.91
N LEU A 168 -5.15 -3.12 7.86
CA LEU A 168 -4.28 -3.35 6.70
C LEU A 168 -2.80 -3.16 7.01
N GLU A 169 -2.44 -2.21 7.86
CA GLU A 169 -1.07 -2.02 8.33
C GLU A 169 -0.56 -3.19 9.17
N HIS A 170 -1.46 -3.85 9.92
CA HIS A 170 -1.12 -5.03 10.71
C HIS A 170 -0.96 -6.31 9.88
N ILE A 171 -1.31 -6.30 8.58
CA ILE A 171 -1.09 -7.46 7.70
C ILE A 171 0.38 -7.46 7.25
N GLY A 172 1.21 -8.25 7.94
CA GLY A 172 2.59 -8.48 7.56
C GLY A 172 2.74 -9.32 6.28
N TYR A 173 3.96 -9.32 5.71
CA TYR A 173 4.27 -10.01 4.46
C TYR A 173 3.93 -11.51 4.48
N GLY A 174 4.32 -12.22 5.54
CA GLY A 174 4.05 -13.63 5.71
C GLY A 174 2.57 -13.95 5.90
N GLN A 175 1.81 -13.06 6.55
CA GLN A 175 0.36 -13.20 6.67
C GLN A 175 -0.33 -13.04 5.33
N LEU A 176 -0.02 -11.99 4.56
CA LEU A 176 -0.60 -11.79 3.22
C LEU A 176 -0.30 -12.98 2.29
N SER A 177 0.94 -13.48 2.31
CA SER A 177 1.32 -14.68 1.54
C SER A 177 0.52 -15.92 1.95
N GLY A 178 0.22 -16.05 3.25
CA GLY A 178 -0.70 -17.05 3.77
C GLY A 178 -2.13 -16.89 3.23
N MET A 179 -2.66 -15.68 3.27
CA MET A 179 -4.00 -15.34 2.76
C MET A 179 -4.14 -15.65 1.26
N VAL A 180 -3.13 -15.32 0.45
CA VAL A 180 -3.11 -15.64 -1.00
C VAL A 180 -3.19 -17.16 -1.22
N ARG A 181 -2.50 -17.95 -0.41
CA ARG A 181 -2.56 -19.43 -0.49
C ARG A 181 -3.92 -19.97 -0.04
N GLU A 182 -4.52 -19.40 1.00
CA GLU A 182 -5.87 -19.77 1.44
C GLU A 182 -6.92 -19.45 0.38
N ALA A 183 -6.81 -18.29 -0.28
CA ALA A 183 -7.67 -17.90 -1.38
C ALA A 183 -7.54 -18.86 -2.57
N TYR A 184 -6.32 -19.30 -2.91
CA TYR A 184 -6.09 -20.35 -3.90
C TYR A 184 -6.83 -21.65 -3.53
N GLU A 185 -6.71 -22.10 -2.29
CA GLU A 185 -7.38 -23.32 -1.83
C GLU A 185 -8.91 -23.18 -1.91
N ALA A 186 -9.46 -22.04 -1.49
CA ALA A 186 -10.90 -21.75 -1.55
C ALA A 186 -11.45 -21.75 -2.98
N MET A 187 -10.68 -21.24 -3.95
CA MET A 187 -11.11 -21.15 -5.35
C MET A 187 -10.91 -22.43 -6.17
N THR A 188 -10.07 -23.37 -5.69
CA THR A 188 -9.72 -24.60 -6.42
C THR A 188 -10.32 -25.87 -5.83
N ARG A 189 -10.58 -25.91 -4.52
CA ARG A 189 -11.16 -27.09 -3.86
C ARG A 189 -12.68 -27.12 -4.01
N LYS A 190 -13.23 -28.35 -4.03
CA LYS A 190 -14.69 -28.59 -4.08
C LYS A 190 -15.39 -28.47 -2.73
N LYS A 191 -14.63 -28.53 -1.63
CA LYS A 191 -15.14 -28.40 -0.26
C LYS A 191 -14.68 -27.06 0.30
N ALA A 192 -15.46 -26.51 1.23
CA ALA A 192 -15.04 -25.36 2.01
C ALA A 192 -13.65 -25.62 2.61
N ALA A 193 -12.75 -24.66 2.41
CA ALA A 193 -11.43 -24.63 3.02
C ALA A 193 -11.46 -23.62 4.16
N ASP A 194 -10.84 -23.95 5.29
CA ASP A 194 -10.64 -22.99 6.36
C ASP A 194 -9.65 -21.92 5.88
N ALA A 195 -9.88 -20.66 6.27
CA ALA A 195 -9.04 -19.52 5.92
C ALA A 195 -8.60 -18.74 7.19
N PRO A 196 -7.79 -19.35 8.07
CA PRO A 196 -7.37 -18.73 9.32
C PRO A 196 -6.52 -17.46 9.16
N ASP A 197 -5.70 -17.32 8.12
CA ASP A 197 -4.96 -16.09 7.86
C ASP A 197 -5.89 -14.94 7.45
N ILE A 198 -6.89 -15.22 6.60
CA ILE A 198 -7.93 -14.23 6.25
C ILE A 198 -8.80 -13.90 7.46
N ALA A 199 -9.12 -14.87 8.32
CA ALA A 199 -9.87 -14.58 9.53
C ALA A 199 -9.07 -13.72 10.51
N ARG A 200 -7.75 -13.94 10.63
CA ARG A 200 -6.86 -13.17 11.50
C ARG A 200 -6.57 -11.75 11.01
N SER A 201 -6.75 -11.45 9.73
CA SER A 201 -6.56 -10.08 9.21
C SER A 201 -7.66 -9.12 9.65
N ILE A 202 -8.78 -9.64 10.18
CA ILE A 202 -9.90 -8.85 10.70
C ILE A 202 -9.73 -8.72 12.21
N SER A 203 -8.95 -7.73 12.67
CA SER A 203 -8.72 -7.47 14.09
C SER A 203 -9.80 -6.57 14.72
N GLY A 204 -10.58 -5.88 13.90
CA GLY A 204 -11.63 -4.95 14.30
C GLY A 204 -11.23 -3.50 14.12
N TRP A 205 -12.24 -2.63 13.97
CA TRP A 205 -12.02 -1.20 13.84
C TRP A 205 -11.74 -0.55 15.19
N PRO A 206 -10.95 0.54 15.22
CA PRO A 206 -10.88 1.38 16.40
C PRO A 206 -12.27 1.95 16.77
N GLU A 207 -12.43 2.37 18.02
CA GLU A 207 -13.66 3.03 18.47
C GLU A 207 -13.91 4.30 17.64
N SER A 208 -15.14 4.46 17.15
CA SER A 208 -15.51 5.65 16.38
C SER A 208 -15.34 6.90 17.24
N ARG A 209 -14.62 7.87 16.71
CA ARG A 209 -14.43 9.18 17.33
C ARG A 209 -15.49 10.20 16.91
N PHE A 210 -16.34 9.85 15.94
CA PHE A 210 -17.37 10.73 15.42
C PHE A 210 -18.59 10.74 16.33
N ALA A 211 -19.05 11.94 16.69
CA ALA A 211 -20.35 12.11 17.31
C ALA A 211 -21.47 11.83 16.30
N PRO A 212 -22.71 11.52 16.74
CA PRO A 212 -23.79 11.08 15.84
C PRO A 212 -24.15 12.02 14.69
N HIS A 213 -23.78 13.30 14.76
CA HIS A 213 -24.09 14.33 13.76
C HIS A 213 -22.84 14.89 13.06
N ASP A 214 -21.67 14.30 13.31
CA ASP A 214 -20.45 14.71 12.65
C ASP A 214 -20.45 14.24 11.20
N THR A 215 -19.95 15.07 10.29
CA THR A 215 -19.60 14.64 8.95
C THR A 215 -18.29 13.86 9.02
N ALA A 216 -18.39 12.54 8.89
CA ALA A 216 -17.25 11.63 8.88
C ALA A 216 -16.76 11.38 7.46
N VAL A 217 -15.44 11.35 7.29
CA VAL A 217 -14.77 10.87 6.07
C VAL A 217 -13.80 9.77 6.50
N GLU A 218 -14.05 8.55 6.05
CA GLU A 218 -13.30 7.37 6.49
C GLU A 218 -12.70 6.63 5.29
N LEU A 219 -11.39 6.43 5.30
CA LEU A 219 -10.73 5.52 4.36
C LEU A 219 -11.05 4.08 4.73
N ARG A 220 -11.56 3.32 3.76
CA ARG A 220 -11.83 1.89 3.87
C ARG A 220 -11.26 1.16 2.66
N PHE A 221 -11.03 -0.14 2.82
CA PHE A 221 -10.52 -0.97 1.75
C PHE A 221 -11.39 -2.22 1.56
N LEU A 222 -11.74 -2.48 0.31
CA LEU A 222 -12.28 -3.77 -0.09
C LEU A 222 -11.10 -4.66 -0.47
N LEU A 223 -10.87 -5.73 0.28
CA LEU A 223 -9.81 -6.70 0.01
C LEU A 223 -10.36 -7.88 -0.80
N GLY A 224 -9.66 -8.22 -1.88
CA GLY A 224 -10.00 -9.34 -2.74
C GLY A 224 -8.80 -10.14 -3.21
N PHE A 225 -9.11 -11.30 -3.81
CA PHE A 225 -8.14 -12.19 -4.42
C PHE A 225 -8.63 -12.59 -5.81
N ALA A 226 -7.74 -12.53 -6.80
CA ALA A 226 -8.03 -12.96 -8.16
C ALA A 226 -7.15 -14.16 -8.54
N LEU A 227 -7.81 -15.27 -8.92
CA LEU A 227 -7.18 -16.46 -9.49
C LEU A 227 -7.37 -16.47 -11.00
N LYS A 228 -6.27 -16.51 -11.75
CA LYS A 228 -6.26 -16.46 -13.22
C LYS A 228 -5.25 -17.43 -13.81
N ALA A 229 -5.39 -17.77 -15.08
CA ALA A 229 -4.33 -18.47 -15.81
C ALA A 229 -3.14 -17.51 -16.02
N LEU A 230 -1.93 -18.02 -15.83
CA LEU A 230 -0.70 -17.20 -15.94
C LEU A 230 -0.51 -16.62 -17.35
N ASP A 231 -1.00 -17.33 -18.37
CA ASP A 231 -0.92 -16.94 -19.78
C ASP A 231 -2.20 -16.29 -20.32
N ASP A 232 -3.12 -15.88 -19.44
CA ASP A 232 -4.38 -15.25 -19.84
C ASP A 232 -4.12 -13.94 -20.62
N PRO A 233 -4.52 -13.85 -21.91
CA PRO A 233 -4.27 -12.69 -22.76
C PRO A 233 -4.87 -11.38 -22.23
N PHE A 234 -5.88 -11.44 -21.35
CA PHE A 234 -6.48 -10.26 -20.75
C PHE A 234 -5.46 -9.44 -19.93
N TYR A 235 -4.50 -10.10 -19.28
CA TYR A 235 -3.50 -9.47 -18.42
C TYR A 235 -2.17 -9.19 -19.14
N ARG A 236 -2.06 -9.54 -20.42
CA ARG A 236 -0.83 -9.36 -21.17
C ARG A 236 -0.63 -7.89 -21.55
N VAL A 237 0.25 -7.21 -20.82
CA VAL A 237 0.71 -5.87 -21.15
C VAL A 237 1.48 -5.92 -22.49
N PRO A 238 1.16 -5.06 -23.46
CA PRO A 238 1.93 -4.97 -24.70
C PRO A 238 3.37 -4.52 -24.47
N ASP A 239 4.33 -5.10 -25.21
CA ASP A 239 5.76 -4.72 -25.10
C ASP A 239 6.04 -3.29 -25.63
N ASN A 240 5.14 -2.74 -26.45
CA ASN A 240 5.27 -1.39 -26.98
C ASN A 240 4.72 -0.38 -25.97
N GLU A 241 5.54 0.56 -25.54
CA GLU A 241 5.19 1.63 -24.57
C GLU A 241 3.85 2.31 -24.88
N ALA A 242 3.67 2.88 -26.07
CA ALA A 242 2.41 3.53 -26.45
C ALA A 242 1.18 2.58 -26.51
N ALA A 243 1.40 1.27 -26.63
CA ALA A 243 0.33 0.28 -26.52
C ALA A 243 0.09 -0.14 -25.06
N ALA A 244 1.14 -0.17 -24.23
CA ALA A 244 1.04 -0.36 -22.78
C ALA A 244 0.26 0.80 -22.14
N ASP A 245 0.57 2.05 -22.49
CA ASP A 245 -0.16 3.23 -22.01
C ASP A 245 -1.66 3.12 -22.31
N ARG A 246 -2.00 2.81 -23.58
CA ARG A 246 -3.40 2.61 -23.98
C ARG A 246 -4.06 1.45 -23.26
N TYR A 247 -3.31 0.40 -22.94
CA TYR A 247 -3.81 -0.74 -22.17
C TYR A 247 -4.19 -0.32 -20.74
N PHE A 248 -3.30 0.39 -20.05
CA PHE A 248 -3.54 0.88 -18.70
C PHE A 248 -4.62 1.97 -18.65
N ASP A 249 -4.64 2.92 -19.60
CA ASP A 249 -5.69 3.93 -19.73
C ASP A 249 -7.07 3.30 -19.89
N ALA A 250 -7.17 2.26 -20.72
CA ALA A 250 -8.41 1.54 -20.92
C ALA A 250 -8.85 0.81 -19.64
N ARG A 251 -7.91 0.22 -18.86
CA ARG A 251 -8.21 -0.41 -17.57
C ARG A 251 -8.69 0.62 -16.56
N ALA A 252 -8.00 1.76 -16.45
CA ALA A 252 -8.40 2.87 -15.58
C ALA A 252 -9.77 3.45 -15.96
N ALA A 253 -10.08 3.56 -17.25
CA ALA A 253 -11.39 4.02 -17.72
C ALA A 253 -12.53 3.05 -17.33
N ARG A 254 -12.32 1.73 -17.47
CA ARG A 254 -13.29 0.72 -17.01
C ARG A 254 -13.51 0.80 -15.51
N PHE A 255 -12.45 0.96 -14.73
CA PHE A 255 -12.55 1.13 -13.28
C PHE A 255 -13.36 2.38 -12.90
N ARG A 256 -13.05 3.55 -13.49
CA ARG A 256 -13.81 4.78 -13.23
C ARG A 256 -15.29 4.64 -13.56
N GLN A 257 -15.60 3.97 -14.67
CA GLN A 257 -16.99 3.69 -15.05
C GLN A 257 -17.67 2.76 -14.03
N TRP A 258 -17.01 1.68 -13.63
CA TRP A 258 -17.51 0.75 -12.60
C TRP A 258 -17.77 1.47 -11.27
N ALA A 259 -16.81 2.27 -10.80
CA ALA A 259 -16.91 3.04 -9.57
C ALA A 259 -18.15 3.94 -9.55
N GLN A 260 -18.42 4.63 -10.66
CA GLN A 260 -19.62 5.48 -10.80
C GLN A 260 -20.92 4.66 -10.81
N GLN A 261 -20.94 3.51 -11.50
CA GLN A 261 -22.13 2.69 -11.66
C GLN A 261 -22.50 1.91 -10.40
N HIS A 262 -21.50 1.47 -9.63
CA HIS A 262 -21.67 0.54 -8.52
C HIS A 262 -21.46 1.16 -7.13
N ALA A 263 -21.26 2.48 -7.03
CA ALA A 263 -21.20 3.16 -5.74
C ALA A 263 -22.41 2.85 -4.85
N SER A 264 -23.64 2.91 -5.39
CA SER A 264 -24.88 2.59 -4.65
C SER A 264 -24.92 1.15 -4.12
N LEU A 265 -24.27 0.23 -4.81
CA LEU A 265 -24.18 -1.17 -4.40
C LEU A 265 -23.23 -1.33 -3.22
N VAL A 266 -22.09 -0.62 -3.24
CA VAL A 266 -21.19 -0.55 -2.08
C VAL A 266 -21.89 0.15 -0.90
N LYS A 267 -22.70 1.19 -1.13
CA LYS A 267 -23.50 1.80 -0.04
C LYS A 267 -24.35 0.77 0.70
N ARG A 268 -25.09 -0.07 -0.03
CA ARG A 268 -25.87 -1.18 0.54
C ARG A 268 -25.03 -2.19 1.30
N CYS A 269 -23.77 -2.36 0.90
CA CYS A 269 -22.84 -3.23 1.62
C CYS A 269 -22.27 -2.58 2.88
N LEU A 270 -22.34 -1.27 3.09
CA LEU A 270 -21.72 -0.60 4.24
C LEU A 270 -22.72 -0.20 5.33
N VAL A 271 -23.97 0.06 4.98
CA VAL A 271 -25.00 0.51 5.93
C VAL A 271 -26.32 -0.22 5.74
N THR A 272 -27.02 -0.50 6.85
CA THR A 272 -28.29 -1.25 6.87
C THR A 272 -29.49 -0.42 7.34
N ASP A 273 -29.23 0.73 7.97
CA ASP A 273 -30.24 1.63 8.52
C ASP A 273 -30.81 2.62 7.48
N GLY A 274 -30.32 2.53 6.23
CA GLY A 274 -30.80 3.34 5.11
C GLY A 274 -30.30 4.79 5.13
N ARG A 275 -29.33 5.12 6.00
CA ARG A 275 -28.69 6.45 5.96
C ARG A 275 -27.96 6.66 4.64
N ASP A 276 -27.96 7.91 4.17
CA ASP A 276 -27.19 8.24 2.98
C ASP A 276 -25.71 8.32 3.35
N ILE A 277 -24.90 7.69 2.51
CA ILE A 277 -23.44 7.78 2.57
C ILE A 277 -22.95 8.05 1.16
N GLN A 278 -21.91 8.84 0.98
CA GLN A 278 -21.25 9.00 -0.33
C GLN A 278 -19.99 8.14 -0.37
N ILE A 279 -19.71 7.56 -1.54
CA ILE A 279 -18.55 6.69 -1.76
C ILE A 279 -17.72 7.27 -2.88
N ASP A 280 -16.47 7.58 -2.56
CA ASP A 280 -15.47 8.02 -3.53
C ASP A 280 -14.36 6.97 -3.61
N PHE A 281 -14.28 6.28 -4.74
CA PHE A 281 -13.30 5.20 -4.94
C PHE A 281 -11.95 5.77 -5.37
N LEU A 282 -10.89 5.16 -4.85
CA LEU A 282 -9.55 5.23 -5.42
C LEU A 282 -9.33 4.03 -6.34
N TYR A 283 -8.33 4.14 -7.22
CA TYR A 283 -8.06 3.12 -8.22
C TYR A 283 -7.72 1.77 -7.57
N GLN A 284 -8.30 0.69 -8.11
CA GLN A 284 -7.95 -0.67 -7.72
C GLN A 284 -6.52 -1.00 -8.14
N ASP A 285 -5.76 -1.58 -7.21
CA ASP A 285 -4.43 -2.09 -7.50
C ASP A 285 -4.14 -3.36 -6.70
N LEU A 286 -2.98 -3.97 -6.92
CA LEU A 286 -2.45 -4.99 -6.02
C LEU A 286 -2.35 -4.44 -4.59
N PHE A 287 -2.33 -5.37 -3.62
CA PHE A 287 -2.49 -5.05 -2.21
C PHE A 287 -1.60 -3.89 -1.73
N TYR A 288 -0.28 -3.93 -2.00
CA TYR A 288 0.63 -2.89 -1.50
C TYR A 288 0.45 -1.56 -2.24
N GLY A 289 0.35 -1.56 -3.57
CA GLY A 289 0.15 -0.35 -4.36
C GLY A 289 -1.17 0.37 -4.02
N GLY A 290 -2.25 -0.40 -3.85
CA GLY A 290 -3.54 0.13 -3.48
C GLY A 290 -3.58 0.63 -2.03
N LYS A 291 -2.89 -0.06 -1.11
CA LYS A 291 -2.71 0.40 0.28
C LYS A 291 -1.97 1.73 0.31
N GLU A 292 -0.82 1.82 -0.36
CA GLU A 292 0.02 3.03 -0.43
C GLU A 292 -0.73 4.21 -1.04
N THR A 293 -1.46 3.98 -2.15
CA THR A 293 -2.30 5.02 -2.77
C THR A 293 -3.39 5.51 -1.81
N GLY A 294 -4.06 4.60 -1.11
CA GLY A 294 -5.10 4.95 -0.15
C GLY A 294 -4.57 5.78 1.03
N MET A 295 -3.40 5.38 1.57
CA MET A 295 -2.73 6.08 2.65
C MET A 295 -2.28 7.48 2.21
N ALA A 296 -1.63 7.59 1.06
CA ALA A 296 -1.11 8.85 0.54
C ALA A 296 -2.23 9.89 0.38
N GLU A 297 -3.37 9.47 -0.18
CA GLU A 297 -4.54 10.35 -0.34
C GLU A 297 -5.20 10.68 1.00
N TYR A 298 -5.34 9.71 1.91
CA TYR A 298 -5.91 9.96 3.23
C TYR A 298 -5.12 10.98 4.05
N PHE A 299 -3.79 10.83 4.10
CA PHE A 299 -2.95 11.80 4.80
C PHE A 299 -2.91 13.16 4.10
N MET A 300 -3.03 13.20 2.77
CA MET A 300 -3.21 14.46 2.04
C MET A 300 -4.52 15.15 2.45
N LEU A 301 -5.65 14.44 2.46
CA LEU A 301 -6.95 14.99 2.86
C LEU A 301 -6.95 15.45 4.32
N GLN A 302 -6.35 14.68 5.23
CA GLN A 302 -6.22 15.06 6.62
C GLN A 302 -5.40 16.35 6.76
N MET A 303 -4.26 16.44 6.08
CA MET A 303 -3.44 17.65 6.06
C MET A 303 -4.23 18.85 5.56
N MET A 304 -4.99 18.69 4.48
CA MET A 304 -5.82 19.76 3.92
C MET A 304 -6.96 20.18 4.85
N ALA A 305 -7.57 19.24 5.58
CA ALA A 305 -8.60 19.52 6.57
C ALA A 305 -8.05 20.33 7.75
N ASP A 306 -6.89 19.96 8.29
CA ASP A 306 -6.24 20.68 9.40
C ASP A 306 -5.85 22.11 8.99
N LEU A 307 -5.31 22.26 7.78
CA LEU A 307 -4.97 23.57 7.21
C LEU A 307 -6.22 24.45 7.01
N HIS A 308 -7.31 23.87 6.52
CA HIS A 308 -8.58 24.59 6.33
C HIS A 308 -9.16 25.04 7.67
N HIS A 309 -9.19 24.13 8.65
CA HIS A 309 -9.67 24.42 10.00
C HIS A 309 -8.88 25.58 10.64
N ALA A 310 -7.55 25.56 10.54
CA ALA A 310 -6.72 26.64 11.04
C ALA A 310 -7.01 27.99 10.36
N LEU A 311 -7.32 28.01 9.07
CA LEU A 311 -7.73 29.24 8.37
C LEU A 311 -9.06 29.76 8.90
N GLU A 312 -10.05 28.89 9.10
CA GLU A 312 -11.38 29.25 9.62
C GLU A 312 -11.32 29.77 11.06
N GLU A 313 -10.64 29.05 11.95
CA GLU A 313 -10.48 29.44 13.35
C GLU A 313 -9.82 30.82 13.51
N ASN A 314 -8.88 31.14 12.62
CA ASN A 314 -8.20 32.42 12.60
C ASN A 314 -8.88 33.49 11.73
N GLY A 315 -10.01 33.17 11.10
CA GLY A 315 -10.73 34.08 10.19
C GLY A 315 -9.88 34.59 9.03
N LEU A 316 -8.92 33.78 8.56
CA LEU A 316 -7.95 34.16 7.55
C LEU A 316 -8.39 33.66 6.16
N ALA A 317 -8.54 34.60 5.22
CA ALA A 317 -8.76 34.23 3.83
C ALA A 317 -7.52 33.49 3.27
N PRO A 318 -7.67 32.37 2.53
CA PRO A 318 -6.56 31.57 2.03
C PRO A 318 -5.52 32.37 1.23
N GLU A 319 -5.94 33.38 0.47
CA GLU A 319 -5.05 34.21 -0.34
C GLU A 319 -4.11 35.12 0.48
N ARG A 320 -4.43 35.31 1.77
CA ARG A 320 -3.64 36.07 2.74
C ARG A 320 -2.75 35.18 3.60
N ALA A 321 -2.78 33.87 3.37
CA ALA A 321 -1.90 32.91 4.03
C ALA A 321 -0.64 32.63 3.19
N HIS A 322 0.40 32.16 3.88
CA HIS A 322 1.63 31.67 3.28
C HIS A 322 1.94 30.28 3.86
N ALA A 323 2.30 29.32 3.00
CA ALA A 323 2.68 27.99 3.43
C ALA A 323 4.17 27.73 3.16
N VAL A 324 4.84 27.04 4.08
CA VAL A 324 6.20 26.53 3.88
C VAL A 324 6.19 25.02 4.04
N ILE A 325 6.63 24.33 2.99
CA ILE A 325 6.67 22.87 2.90
C ILE A 325 8.13 22.41 2.98
N GLY A 326 8.43 21.32 3.67
CA GLY A 326 9.76 20.74 3.64
C GLY A 326 9.90 19.47 4.48
N PRO A 327 11.04 18.77 4.37
CA PRO A 327 11.27 17.58 5.17
C PRO A 327 11.46 17.96 6.65
N ALA A 328 10.91 17.12 7.53
CA ALA A 328 11.10 17.17 8.97
C ALA A 328 11.18 15.74 9.54
N GLU A 329 11.41 15.65 10.85
CA GLU A 329 11.33 14.41 11.61
C GLU A 329 10.25 14.57 12.69
N ALA A 330 9.41 13.55 12.85
CA ALA A 330 8.39 13.47 13.89
C ALA A 330 8.43 12.06 14.50
N ASP A 331 8.62 11.98 15.82
CA ASP A 331 8.73 10.71 16.56
C ASP A 331 9.77 9.70 16.03
N GLY A 332 10.79 10.20 15.32
CA GLY A 332 11.85 9.39 14.70
C GLY A 332 11.61 9.05 13.23
N ASP A 333 10.43 9.38 12.70
CA ASP A 333 10.04 9.11 11.32
C ASP A 333 10.21 10.34 10.43
N ALA A 334 10.56 10.10 9.16
CA ALA A 334 10.61 11.13 8.15
C ALA A 334 9.20 11.58 7.74
N VAL A 335 8.96 12.89 7.79
CA VAL A 335 7.66 13.49 7.42
C VAL A 335 7.84 14.68 6.49
N LEU A 336 6.79 14.99 5.74
CA LEU A 336 6.66 16.25 5.02
C LEU A 336 5.85 17.22 5.89
N ARG A 337 6.53 18.23 6.43
CA ARG A 337 5.89 19.26 7.25
C ARG A 337 5.40 20.42 6.40
N VAL A 338 4.18 20.87 6.68
CA VAL A 338 3.58 22.09 6.15
C VAL A 338 3.28 23.04 7.30
N ASN A 339 3.99 24.17 7.34
CA ASN A 339 3.67 25.26 8.25
C ASN A 339 2.86 26.32 7.52
N LEU A 340 1.72 26.71 8.10
CA LEU A 340 0.86 27.78 7.59
C LEU A 340 1.09 29.05 8.41
N TYR A 341 1.22 30.19 7.75
CA TYR A 341 1.48 31.50 8.36
C TYR A 341 0.45 32.53 7.89
N ALA A 342 0.11 33.46 8.79
CA ALA A 342 -0.51 34.71 8.37
C ALA A 342 0.55 35.62 7.72
N GLN A 343 0.17 36.39 6.70
CA GLN A 343 1.10 37.31 6.05
C GLN A 343 1.74 38.30 7.05
N GLY A 344 3.07 38.31 7.13
CA GLY A 344 3.83 39.19 8.03
C GLY A 344 3.98 38.67 9.46
N ASN A 345 3.57 37.44 9.73
CA ASN A 345 3.86 36.72 10.97
C ASN A 345 4.94 35.65 10.73
N ASP A 346 5.87 35.53 11.68
CA ASP A 346 6.95 34.53 11.67
C ASP A 346 6.60 33.28 12.52
N GLU A 347 5.48 33.32 13.26
CA GLU A 347 4.95 32.19 14.01
C GLU A 347 3.89 31.43 13.18
N PRO A 348 3.99 30.09 13.06
CA PRO A 348 3.02 29.31 12.32
C PRO A 348 1.65 29.32 13.04
N LEU A 349 0.58 29.50 12.27
CA LEU A 349 -0.80 29.30 12.72
C LEU A 349 -1.07 27.84 13.03
N VAL A 350 -0.53 26.95 12.19
CA VAL A 350 -0.56 25.50 12.35
C VAL A 350 0.67 24.89 11.68
N SER A 351 1.13 23.79 12.24
CA SER A 351 2.14 22.90 11.67
C SER A 351 1.51 21.54 11.51
N VAL A 352 1.48 21.03 10.28
CA VAL A 352 0.88 19.75 9.94
C VAL A 352 1.95 18.85 9.33
N ASP A 353 2.02 17.61 9.81
CA ASP A 353 2.98 16.61 9.35
C ASP A 353 2.25 15.55 8.54
N LYS A 354 2.63 15.39 7.27
CA LYS A 354 2.19 14.29 6.42
C LYS A 354 3.25 13.18 6.48
N PRO A 355 2.90 11.96 6.91
CA PRO A 355 3.81 10.81 6.83
C PRO A 355 4.29 10.60 5.39
N VAL A 356 5.58 10.27 5.24
CA VAL A 356 6.19 9.98 3.94
C VAL A 356 6.71 8.55 3.95
N GLY A 357 6.41 7.79 2.90
CA GLY A 357 6.90 6.43 2.76
C GLY A 357 8.42 6.37 2.70
N LEU A 358 9.00 5.34 3.29
CA LEU A 358 10.42 5.03 3.10
C LEU A 358 10.68 4.84 1.60
N GLY A 359 11.68 5.55 1.08
CA GLY A 359 12.02 5.53 -0.34
C GLY A 359 11.15 6.41 -1.24
N SER A 360 10.17 7.17 -0.72
CA SER A 360 9.40 8.16 -1.50
C SER A 360 10.27 9.33 -1.98
N ASP A 361 9.91 9.95 -3.10
CA ASP A 361 10.57 11.17 -3.57
C ASP A 361 9.93 12.39 -2.90
N LEU A 362 10.62 12.93 -1.89
CA LEU A 362 10.19 14.14 -1.16
C LEU A 362 9.88 15.32 -2.07
N ARG A 363 10.47 15.39 -3.28
CA ARG A 363 10.15 16.45 -4.23
C ARG A 363 8.75 16.28 -4.82
N ILE A 364 8.39 15.06 -5.20
CA ILE A 364 7.06 14.73 -5.72
C ILE A 364 6.02 14.99 -4.63
N GLU A 365 6.28 14.53 -3.41
CA GLU A 365 5.41 14.76 -2.25
C GLU A 365 5.17 16.25 -1.98
N ALA A 366 6.22 17.07 -2.09
CA ALA A 366 6.12 18.51 -1.93
C ALA A 366 5.39 19.21 -3.10
N ASP A 367 5.55 18.70 -4.33
CA ASP A 367 4.82 19.21 -5.51
C ASP A 367 3.31 18.90 -5.35
N ASP A 368 2.94 17.71 -4.91
CA ASP A 368 1.55 17.31 -4.65
C ASP A 368 0.92 18.13 -3.52
N ALA A 369 1.65 18.34 -2.41
CA ALA A 369 1.18 19.18 -1.30
C ALA A 369 0.99 20.65 -1.74
N ALA A 370 1.87 21.17 -2.60
CA ALA A 370 1.74 22.52 -3.15
C ALA A 370 0.52 22.65 -4.08
N ASP A 371 0.25 21.64 -4.92
CA ASP A 371 -0.94 21.60 -5.76
C ASP A 371 -2.22 21.52 -4.90
N ALA A 372 -2.24 20.70 -3.86
CA ALA A 372 -3.35 20.60 -2.92
C ALA A 372 -3.63 21.94 -2.21
N LEU A 373 -2.61 22.61 -1.68
CA LEU A 373 -2.71 23.95 -1.09
C LEU A 373 -3.31 24.98 -2.07
N ALA A 374 -2.95 24.90 -3.35
CA ALA A 374 -3.49 25.78 -4.37
C ALA A 374 -5.00 25.58 -4.58
N THR A 375 -5.52 24.35 -4.42
CA THR A 375 -6.97 24.07 -4.53
C THR A 375 -7.79 24.74 -3.42
N VAL A 376 -7.20 24.91 -2.22
CA VAL A 376 -7.81 25.63 -1.10
C VAL A 376 -7.59 27.16 -1.18
N GLY A 377 -6.82 27.62 -2.18
CA GLY A 377 -6.63 29.04 -2.47
C GLY A 377 -5.35 29.64 -1.88
N VAL A 378 -4.52 28.84 -1.20
CA VAL A 378 -3.21 29.27 -0.68
C VAL A 378 -2.21 29.31 -1.83
N LYS A 379 -1.96 30.51 -2.37
CA LYS A 379 -1.10 30.70 -3.56
C LYS A 379 0.37 30.97 -3.24
N SER A 380 0.67 31.41 -2.02
CA SER A 380 2.02 31.76 -1.60
C SER A 380 2.65 30.57 -0.91
N VAL A 381 3.40 29.76 -1.65
CA VAL A 381 4.06 28.55 -1.15
C VAL A 381 5.59 28.71 -1.25
N ALA A 382 6.32 28.24 -0.25
CA ALA A 382 7.77 28.11 -0.27
C ALA A 382 8.21 26.70 0.10
N LEU A 383 9.39 26.30 -0.38
CA LEU A 383 10.04 25.05 0.01
C LEU A 383 11.23 25.34 0.93
N ALA A 384 11.23 24.72 2.10
CA ALA A 384 12.36 24.70 3.02
C ALA A 384 13.29 23.52 2.71
N MET A 385 14.58 23.70 3.03
CA MET A 385 15.54 22.59 2.97
C MET A 385 15.31 21.59 4.10
N LYS A 386 14.88 22.09 5.27
CA LYS A 386 14.49 21.34 6.46
C LYS A 386 13.81 22.29 7.45
N PHE A 387 13.30 21.75 8.54
CA PHE A 387 12.93 22.51 9.73
C PHE A 387 14.00 22.37 10.83
N ASP A 388 14.19 23.41 11.64
CA ASP A 388 15.05 23.34 12.83
C ASP A 388 14.30 22.75 14.05
N ALA A 389 15.00 22.65 15.19
CA ALA A 389 14.42 22.09 16.41
C ALA A 389 13.25 22.90 16.99
N ASP A 390 13.14 24.19 16.63
CA ASP A 390 12.02 25.04 17.01
C ASP A 390 10.88 24.98 15.98
N GLY A 391 10.98 24.11 14.97
CA GLY A 391 10.01 23.97 13.89
C GLY A 391 10.04 25.12 12.89
N ARG A 392 11.12 25.91 12.83
CA ARG A 392 11.26 27.01 11.87
C ARG A 392 11.90 26.55 10.57
N PRO A 393 11.45 27.08 9.42
CA PRO A 393 11.95 26.66 8.13
C PRO A 393 13.36 27.20 7.88
N VAL A 394 14.27 26.33 7.46
CA VAL A 394 15.64 26.68 7.10
C VAL A 394 15.77 26.78 5.59
N ASN A 395 16.34 27.90 5.12
CA ASN A 395 16.59 28.18 3.69
C ASN A 395 15.32 28.11 2.81
N ALA A 396 14.17 28.58 3.32
CA ALA A 396 12.93 28.63 2.56
C ALA A 396 13.08 29.45 1.27
N ARG A 397 12.63 28.90 0.14
CA ARG A 397 12.63 29.55 -1.17
C ARG A 397 11.25 29.49 -1.79
N PRO A 398 10.80 30.54 -2.51
CA PRO A 398 9.52 30.51 -3.20
C PRO A 398 9.40 29.27 -4.10
N TYR A 399 8.27 28.56 -3.96
CA TYR A 399 7.96 27.42 -4.78
C TYR A 399 7.81 27.85 -6.24
N LYS A 400 8.48 27.12 -7.13
CA LYS A 400 8.30 27.21 -8.57
C LYS A 400 8.13 25.80 -9.08
N LYS A 401 6.99 25.53 -9.69
CA LYS A 401 6.74 24.27 -10.37
C LYS A 401 7.78 24.12 -11.48
N SER A 402 8.59 23.06 -11.42
CA SER A 402 9.50 22.73 -12.50
C SER A 402 8.64 22.38 -13.72
N ALA A 403 8.96 22.98 -14.87
CA ALA A 403 8.20 22.83 -16.11
C ALA A 403 8.44 21.48 -16.78
#